data_AF-A0A3D5R263-F1
#
_entry.id   AF-A0A3D5R263-F1
#
_cell.length_a   1.000
_cell.length_b   1.000
_cell.length_c   1.000
_cell.angle_alpha   90.00
_cell.angle_beta   90.00
_cell.angle_gamma   90.00
#
_symmetry.space_group_name_H-M   'P 1'
#
loop_
_entity.id
_entity.type
_entity.pdbx_description
1 polymer ?
#
loop_
_entity_poly.entity_id
_entity_poly.type
_entity_poly.pdbx_seq_one_letter_code
_entity_poly.pdbx_strand_id
1 'polypeptide(L)' 'EHGTTIVLVEQNAHMALQVAHYGYVMENGKIVMEGTSRELSDNPDVKEFYLGMAASGIAKSYKDVKSYRRRKRWL' A
#
# COMPACT_ATOMS: atom_id res chain seq x y z
N GLU A 1 -24.38 -2.18 20.51
CA GLU A 1 -24.03 -3.18 19.47
C GLU A 1 -22.62 -3.67 19.76
N HIS A 2 -22.36 -4.97 19.71
CA HIS A 2 -21.05 -5.53 20.07
C HIS A 2 -20.02 -5.19 18.97
N GLY A 3 -19.16 -4.20 19.24
CA GLY A 3 -18.09 -3.80 18.33
C GLY A 3 -16.92 -4.78 18.39
N THR A 4 -17.00 -5.86 17.60
CA THR A 4 -15.89 -6.82 17.48
C THR A 4 -14.73 -6.20 16.72
N THR A 5 -13.55 -6.16 17.33
CA THR A 5 -12.31 -5.80 16.64
C THR A 5 -11.88 -6.93 15.71
N ILE A 6 -11.66 -6.60 14.44
CA ILE A 6 -11.28 -7.56 13.39
C ILE A 6 -9.90 -7.19 12.85
N VAL A 7 -9.05 -8.19 12.66
CA VAL A 7 -7.82 -8.09 11.86
C VAL A 7 -8.00 -8.97 10.63
N LEU A 8 -7.95 -8.36 9.46
CA LEU A 8 -8.06 -9.03 8.16
C LEU A 8 -6.68 -9.06 7.49
N VAL A 9 -6.28 -10.22 6.98
CA VAL A 9 -5.05 -10.39 6.19
C VAL A 9 -5.46 -10.87 4.80
N GLU A 10 -5.06 -10.13 3.78
CA GLU A 10 -5.42 -10.41 2.39
C GLU A 10 -4.26 -10.14 1.44
N GLN A 11 -4.21 -10.90 0.35
CA GLN A 11 -3.30 -10.63 -0.77
C GLN A 11 -3.88 -9.57 -1.72
N ASN A 12 -5.21 -9.48 -1.82
CA ASN A 12 -5.88 -8.46 -2.60
C ASN A 12 -6.07 -7.18 -1.75
N ALA A 13 -5.05 -6.32 -1.77
CA ALA A 13 -5.04 -5.07 -1.01
C ALA A 13 -6.23 -4.15 -1.36
N HIS A 14 -6.68 -4.15 -2.62
CA HIS A 14 -7.82 -3.34 -3.03
C HIS A 14 -9.11 -3.74 -2.33
N MET A 15 -9.40 -5.05 -2.26
CA MET A 15 -10.57 -5.54 -1.52
C MET A 15 -10.44 -5.31 -0.01
N ALA A 16 -9.26 -5.55 0.57
CA ALA A 16 -9.04 -5.33 1.99
C ALA A 16 -9.27 -3.86 2.39
N LEU A 17 -8.76 -2.91 1.61
CA LEU A 17 -8.95 -1.48 1.90
C LEU A 17 -10.41 -1.05 1.77
N GLN A 18 -11.22 -1.65 0.89
CA GLN A 18 -12.65 -1.31 0.78
C GLN A 18 -13.45 -1.56 2.06
N VAL A 19 -13.03 -2.51 2.90
CA VAL A 19 -13.75 -2.90 4.13
C VAL A 19 -13.02 -2.49 5.42
N ALA A 20 -11.73 -2.15 5.33
CA ALA A 20 -10.92 -1.80 6.49
C ALA A 20 -11.05 -0.31 6.87
N HIS A 21 -10.92 -0.02 8.16
CA HIS A 21 -10.78 1.35 8.66
C HIS A 21 -9.32 1.85 8.54
N TYR A 22 -8.37 0.96 8.83
CA TYR A 22 -6.95 1.22 8.86
C TYR A 22 -6.20 0.03 8.24
N GLY A 23 -5.09 0.30 7.57
CA GLY A 23 -4.33 -0.71 6.84
C GLY A 23 -2.83 -0.67 7.11
N TYR A 24 -2.22 -1.84 6.98
CA TYR A 24 -0.77 -2.04 7.01
C TYR A 24 -0.37 -2.78 5.74
N VAL A 25 0.54 -2.19 4.96
CA VAL A 25 1.12 -2.85 3.78
C VAL A 25 2.44 -3.47 4.19
N MET A 26 2.55 -4.79 4.06
CA MET A 26 3.76 -5.54 4.38
C MET A 26 4.42 -6.08 3.12
N GLU A 27 5.74 -5.96 3.05
CA GLU A 27 6.55 -6.58 2.01
C GLU A 27 7.81 -7.18 2.66
N ASN A 28 8.12 -8.45 2.36
CA ASN A 28 9.31 -9.13 2.87
C ASN A 28 9.47 -9.05 4.41
N GLY A 29 8.35 -9.24 5.13
CA GLY A 29 8.33 -9.19 6.61
C GLY A 29 8.48 -7.79 7.22
N LYS A 30 8.36 -6.72 6.44
CA LYS A 30 8.45 -5.34 6.92
C LYS A 30 7.22 -4.53 6.53
N ILE A 31 6.69 -3.74 7.46
CA ILE A 31 5.68 -2.72 7.15
C ILE A 31 6.36 -1.64 6.31
N VAL A 32 5.84 -1.42 5.09
CA VAL A 32 6.38 -0.43 4.16
C VAL A 32 5.52 0.83 4.10
N MET A 33 4.22 0.71 4.39
CA MET A 33 3.23 1.80 4.47
C MET A 33 2.14 1.42 5.48
N GLU A 34 1.56 2.43 6.13
CA GLU A 34 0.41 2.31 7.01
C GLU A 34 -0.42 3.59 6.92
N GLY A 35 -1.70 3.52 7.29
CA GLY A 35 -2.59 4.67 7.26
C GLY A 35 -4.05 4.26 7.30
N THR A 36 -4.94 5.26 7.32
CA THR A 36 -6.36 5.03 7.10
C THR A 36 -6.57 4.40 5.73
N SER A 37 -7.66 3.63 5.56
CA SER A 37 -7.98 3.06 4.25
C SER A 37 -8.03 4.12 3.15
N ARG A 38 -8.55 5.32 3.46
CA ARG A 38 -8.60 6.43 2.52
C ARG A 38 -7.21 6.94 2.12
N GLU A 39 -6.33 7.19 3.09
CA GLU A 39 -4.97 7.65 2.81
C GLU A 39 -4.20 6.64 1.96
N LEU A 40 -4.33 5.34 2.27
CA LEU A 40 -3.69 4.28 1.50
C LEU A 40 -4.33 4.16 0.10
N SER A 41 -5.65 4.17 0.01
CA SER A 41 -6.36 4.07 -1.27
C SER A 41 -6.08 5.26 -2.18
N ASP A 42 -5.85 6.47 -1.64
CA ASP A 42 -5.56 7.68 -2.40
C ASP A 42 -4.06 7.87 -2.71
N ASN A 43 -3.16 7.16 -2.02
CA ASN A 43 -1.73 7.26 -2.23
C ASN A 43 -1.32 6.74 -3.62
N PRO A 44 -0.69 7.56 -4.48
CA PRO A 44 -0.27 7.15 -5.81
C PRO A 44 0.67 5.93 -5.82
N ASP A 45 1.60 5.85 -4.86
CA ASP A 45 2.52 4.72 -4.74
C ASP A 45 1.74 3.44 -4.38
N VAL A 46 0.70 3.53 -3.52
CA VAL A 46 -0.14 2.38 -3.18
C VAL A 46 -0.94 1.90 -4.40
N LYS A 47 -1.56 2.82 -5.13
CA LYS A 47 -2.33 2.52 -6.35
C LYS A 47 -1.49 1.81 -7.40
N GLU A 48 -0.27 2.30 -7.62
CA GLU A 48 0.66 1.76 -8.62
C GLU A 48 1.14 0.35 -8.24
N PHE A 49 1.59 0.14 -7.00
CA PHE A 49 2.27 -1.10 -6.62
C PHE A 49 1.37 -2.18 -6.02
N TYR A 50 0.22 -1.82 -5.45
CA TYR A 50 -0.59 -2.74 -4.64
C TYR A 50 -2.05 -2.85 -5.09
N LEU A 51 -2.60 -1.85 -5.81
CA LEU A 51 -4.00 -1.87 -6.25
C LEU A 51 -4.18 -2.18 -7.74
N GLY A 52 -3.09 -2.51 -8.45
CA GLY A 52 -3.14 -2.92 -9.85
C GLY A 52 -3.49 -1.79 -10.83
N MET A 53 -3.33 -0.52 -10.45
CA MET A 53 -3.62 0.63 -11.32
C MET A 53 -2.41 1.09 -12.15
N ALA A 54 -1.31 0.35 -12.17
CA ALA A 54 -0.15 0.69 -12.99
C ALA A 54 -0.48 0.55 -14.49
N ALA A 55 -0.22 1.62 -15.27
CA ALA A 55 -0.43 1.67 -16.72
C ALA A 55 0.54 0.77 -17.53
N SER A 56 1.39 -0.01 -16.88
CA SER A 56 2.32 -0.93 -17.52
C SER A 56 2.59 -2.10 -16.58
N GLY A 57 2.35 -3.33 -17.03
CA GLY A 57 2.40 -4.58 -16.25
C GLY A 57 3.78 -5.01 -15.72
N ILE A 58 4.64 -4.05 -15.35
CA ILE A 58 5.89 -4.29 -14.64
C ILE A 58 5.69 -3.75 -13.22
N ALA A 59 5.31 -4.62 -12.29
CA ALA A 59 5.30 -4.29 -10.87
C ALA A 59 6.74 -4.03 -10.41
N LYS A 60 7.15 -2.76 -10.33
CA LYS A 60 8.42 -2.37 -9.72
C LYS A 60 8.28 -2.51 -8.20
N SER A 61 9.36 -2.84 -7.49
CA SER A 61 9.28 -2.91 -6.02
C SER A 61 9.19 -1.49 -5.45
N TYR A 62 8.40 -1.29 -4.39
CA TYR A 62 8.35 -0.02 -3.66
C TYR A 62 9.75 0.44 -3.19
N LYS A 63 10.66 -0.51 -2.94
CA LYS A 63 12.09 -0.23 -2.63
C LYS A 63 12.79 0.55 -3.76
N ASP A 64 12.43 0.29 -5.01
CA ASP A 64 13.01 0.98 -6.16
C ASP A 64 12.57 2.44 -6.21
N VAL A 65 11.31 2.74 -5.84
CA VAL A 65 10.77 4.10 -5.78
C VAL A 65 11.37 4.92 -4.64
N LYS A 66 11.51 4.35 -3.44
CA LYS A 66 12.23 5.04 -2.34
C LYS A 66 13.67 5.38 -2.73
N SER A 67 14.33 4.47 -3.43
CA SER A 67 15.70 4.66 -3.94
C SER A 67 15.76 5.72 -5.04
N TYR A 68 14.72 5.82 -5.88
CA TYR A 68 14.57 6.84 -6.91
C TYR A 68 14.35 8.24 -6.32
N ARG A 69 13.40 8.39 -5.38
CA ARG A 69 13.10 9.68 -4.72
C ARG A 69 14.29 10.22 -3.92
N ARG A 70 15.09 9.34 -3.29
CA ARG A 70 16.34 9.76 -2.61
C ARG A 70 17.39 10.29 -3.58
N ARG A 71 17.58 9.65 -4.75
CA ARG A 71 18.59 10.07 -5.74
C ARG A 71 18.27 11.41 -6.37
N LYS A 72 16.99 11.70 -6.66
CA LYS A 72 16.57 13.01 -7.20
C LYS A 72 16.71 14.20 -6.24
N ARG A 73 16.90 13.96 -4.94
CA ARG A 73 17.10 15.03 -3.95
C ARG A 73 18.53 15.59 -3.93
N TRP A 74 19.47 14.90 -4.58
CA TRP A 74 20.90 15.25 -4.61
C TRP A 74 21.39 15.65 -6.02
N LEU A 75 20.45 15.87 -6.94
CA LEU A 75 20.66 16.46 -8.26
C LEU A 75 19.93 17.81 -8.29
#